data_AF-A0A1X1YAA6-F1
#
_entry.id   AF-A0A1X1YAA6-F1
#
_cell.length_a   1.000
_cell.length_b   1.000
_cell.length_c   1.000
_cell.angle_alpha   90.00
_cell.angle_beta   90.00
_cell.angle_gamma   90.00
#
_symmetry.space_group_name_H-M   'P 1'
#
loop_
_entity.id
_entity.type
_entity.pdbx_description
1 polymer ?
#
loop_
_entity_poly.entity_id
_entity_poly.type
_entity_poly.pdbx_seq_one_letter_code
_entity_poly.pdbx_strand_id
1 'polypeptide(L)'
;MAGVGGELFYAVPAECIEPGTSTSDGYDVQAVHLWDGHVAVTVHIRRGEAALHPAARVEAETRVHLRRELVELGVFADTEVNMSTHPEATNLRRWNGRIHCWDAVAAP
;
A
#
# COMPACT_ATOMS: atom_id res chain seq x y z
N MET A 1 -17.99 -1.44 -15.93
CA MET A 1 -17.38 -2.77 -16.10
C MET A 1 -16.90 -3.22 -14.74
N ALA A 2 -17.53 -4.24 -14.15
CA ALA A 2 -17.09 -4.83 -12.89
C ALA A 2 -16.20 -6.03 -13.22
N GLY A 3 -15.05 -6.14 -12.55
CA GLY A 3 -14.18 -7.31 -12.64
C GLY A 3 -12.74 -6.96 -13.00
N VAL A 4 -11.99 -6.49 -12.00
CA VAL A 4 -10.60 -6.90 -11.87
C VAL A 4 -10.48 -7.29 -10.39
N GLY A 5 -10.57 -8.58 -10.11
CA GLY A 5 -10.23 -9.15 -8.81
C GLY A 5 -8.90 -9.84 -9.00
N GLY A 6 -7.84 -9.26 -8.44
CA GLY A 6 -6.48 -9.79 -8.58
C GLY A 6 -5.42 -9.02 -7.78
N GLU A 7 -5.81 -7.87 -7.23
CA GLU A 7 -5.05 -7.02 -6.35
C GLU A 7 -4.56 -7.82 -5.15
N LEU A 8 -3.28 -7.63 -4.85
CA LEU A 8 -2.59 -8.33 -3.78
C LEU A 8 -2.37 -7.34 -2.64
N PHE A 9 -2.72 -7.74 -1.43
CA PHE A 9 -2.51 -6.95 -0.24
C PHE A 9 -1.61 -7.74 0.71
N TYR A 10 -0.77 -7.01 1.43
CA TYR A 10 0.18 -7.57 2.38
C TYR A 10 0.60 -6.47 3.34
N ALA A 11 1.33 -6.84 4.38
CA ALA A 11 1.92 -5.86 5.30
C ALA A 11 3.43 -6.05 5.37
N VAL A 12 4.15 -4.95 5.52
CA VAL A 12 5.59 -4.92 5.82
C VAL A 12 5.83 -3.97 6.99
N PRO A 13 6.92 -4.13 7.75
CA PRO A 13 7.36 -3.08 8.68
C PRO A 13 7.58 -1.76 7.93
N ALA A 14 7.21 -0.64 8.55
CA ALA A 14 7.30 0.68 7.94
C ALA A 14 8.70 0.98 7.40
N GLU A 15 9.75 0.53 8.09
CA GLU A 15 11.14 0.71 7.69
C GLU A 15 11.55 0.00 6.40
N CYS A 16 10.75 -0.97 5.94
CA CYS A 16 10.95 -1.67 4.68
C CYS A 16 10.26 -0.97 3.51
N ILE A 17 9.41 0.04 3.72
CA ILE A 17 8.64 0.67 2.63
C ILE A 17 9.60 1.41 1.68
N GLU A 18 9.39 1.22 0.38
CA GLU A 18 10.12 1.90 -0.68
C GLU A 18 9.22 2.88 -1.47
N PRO A 19 9.77 4.01 -1.96
CA PRO A 19 9.09 4.83 -2.97
C PRO A 19 8.65 4.01 -4.19
N GLY A 20 7.47 4.31 -4.73
CA GLY A 20 6.85 3.57 -5.85
C GLY A 20 5.94 2.42 -5.41
N THR A 21 5.90 2.09 -4.11
CA THR A 21 4.87 1.20 -3.56
C THR A 21 3.52 1.90 -3.45
N SER A 22 2.42 1.12 -3.42
CA SER A 22 1.08 1.64 -3.15
C SER A 22 0.58 1.14 -1.79
N THR A 23 -0.05 2.00 -1.01
CA THR A 23 -0.69 1.65 0.26
C THR A 23 -2.02 0.93 0.00
N SER A 24 -2.50 0.16 0.98
CA SER A 24 -3.78 -0.57 0.83
C SER A 24 -5.00 0.33 0.65
N ASP A 25 -4.91 1.59 1.08
CA ASP A 25 -5.95 2.62 0.91
C ASP A 25 -5.83 3.41 -0.41
N GLY A 26 -4.96 2.98 -1.33
CA GLY A 26 -4.92 3.48 -2.71
C GLY A 26 -4.09 4.75 -2.91
N TYR A 27 -3.10 5.00 -2.04
CA TYR A 27 -2.12 6.08 -2.23
C TYR A 27 -0.79 5.53 -2.72
N ASP A 28 -0.07 6.30 -3.51
CA ASP A 28 1.29 5.97 -3.94
C ASP A 28 2.32 6.63 -3.04
N VAL A 29 3.31 5.84 -2.59
CA VAL A 29 4.43 6.32 -1.80
C VAL A 29 5.42 7.04 -2.69
N GLN A 30 5.63 8.34 -2.45
CA GLN A 30 6.59 9.16 -3.20
C GLN A 30 7.95 9.25 -2.52
N ALA A 31 7.98 9.26 -1.19
CA ALA A 31 9.21 9.38 -0.43
C ALA A 31 9.08 8.70 0.92
N VAL A 32 10.21 8.20 1.42
CA VAL A 32 10.34 7.60 2.74
C VAL A 32 11.54 8.22 3.45
N HIS A 33 11.36 8.64 4.70
CA HIS A 33 12.41 9.22 5.53
C HIS A 33 12.44 8.56 6.91
N LEU A 34 13.62 8.19 7.38
CA LEU A 34 13.82 7.52 8.67
C LEU A 34 14.57 8.45 9.64
N TRP A 35 14.07 8.60 10.86
CA TRP A 35 14.74 9.29 11.96
C TRP A 35 14.31 8.69 13.30
N ASP A 36 15.24 8.54 14.26
CA ASP A 36 14.96 8.18 15.66
C ASP A 36 13.82 7.16 15.88
N GLY A 37 13.87 6.03 15.18
CA GLY A 37 12.88 4.95 15.33
C GLY A 37 11.52 5.20 14.68
N HIS A 38 11.38 6.29 13.91
CA HIS A 38 10.22 6.67 13.14
C HIS A 38 10.49 6.59 11.64
N VAL A 39 9.41 6.43 10.88
CA VAL A 39 9.40 6.42 9.43
C VAL A 39 8.31 7.36 8.95
N ALA A 40 8.66 8.38 8.17
CA ALA A 40 7.74 9.25 7.47
C ALA A 40 7.57 8.72 6.06
N VAL A 41 6.33 8.47 5.68
CA VAL A 41 5.93 8.03 4.36
C VAL A 41 5.12 9.16 3.74
N THR A 42 5.69 9.81 2.73
CA THR A 42 4.97 10.83 1.96
C THR A 42 4.22 10.16 0.83
N VAL A 43 2.91 10.32 0.83
CA VAL A 43 1.98 9.67 -0.08
C VAL A 43 1.20 10.68 -0.91
N HIS A 44 0.78 10.27 -2.10
CA HIS A 44 -0.14 11.03 -2.95
C HIS A 44 -1.28 10.15 -3.41
N ILE A 45 -2.41 10.79 -3.70
CA ILE A 45 -3.55 10.11 -4.31
C ILE A 45 -3.11 9.58 -5.67
N ARG A 46 -3.36 8.30 -5.89
CA ARG A 46 -3.09 7.60 -7.15
C ARG A 46 -3.78 8.30 -8.32
N ARG A 47 -3.04 8.53 -9.41
CA ARG A 47 -3.50 9.31 -10.58
C ARG A 47 -4.72 8.64 -11.22
N GLY A 48 -5.85 9.35 -11.27
CA GLY A 48 -7.08 8.90 -11.92
C GLY A 48 -8.18 8.39 -10.98
N GLU A 49 -7.93 8.31 -9.66
CA GLU A 49 -8.88 7.83 -8.66
C GLU A 49 -9.40 8.96 -7.73
N ALA A 50 -9.74 10.11 -8.31
CA ALA A 50 -10.28 11.28 -7.59
C ALA A 50 -11.64 11.05 -6.89
N ALA A 51 -12.25 9.87 -7.01
CA ALA A 51 -13.66 9.65 -6.69
C ALA A 51 -13.97 9.02 -5.33
N LEU A 52 -12.97 8.58 -4.54
CA LEU A 52 -13.26 7.91 -3.25
C LEU A 52 -13.38 8.85 -2.04
N HIS A 53 -12.97 10.13 -2.16
CA HIS A 53 -13.19 11.09 -1.09
C HIS A 53 -13.34 12.53 -1.64
N PRO A 54 -14.52 13.20 -1.52
CA PRO A 54 -14.75 14.54 -2.06
C PRO A 54 -13.94 15.66 -1.38
N ALA A 55 -13.14 15.32 -0.37
CA ALA A 55 -12.20 16.22 0.30
C ALA A 55 -10.72 15.86 0.03
N ALA A 56 -10.46 15.01 -0.97
CA ALA A 56 -9.14 14.66 -1.46
C ALA A 56 -8.33 15.91 -1.79
N ARG A 57 -7.56 16.39 -0.81
CA ARG A 57 -6.59 17.46 -1.03
C ARG A 57 -5.57 16.91 -2.03
N VAL A 58 -5.34 17.66 -3.09
CA VAL A 58 -4.34 17.37 -4.15
C VAL A 58 -2.91 17.39 -3.61
N GLU A 59 -2.74 17.70 -2.32
CA GLU A 59 -1.47 17.87 -1.64
C GLU A 59 -0.94 16.54 -1.10
N ALA A 60 0.38 16.40 -1.12
CA ALA A 60 1.09 15.33 -0.47
C ALA A 60 0.66 15.21 1.00
N GLU A 61 0.35 14.02 1.45
CA GLU A 61 0.19 13.72 2.88
C GLU A 61 1.48 13.04 3.36
N THR A 62 1.93 13.36 4.58
CA THR A 62 3.01 12.59 5.22
C THR A 62 2.47 11.89 6.44
N ARG A 63 2.57 10.56 6.44
CA ARG A 63 2.17 9.67 7.54
C ARG A 63 3.39 9.25 8.31
N VAL A 64 3.32 9.27 9.64
CA VAL A 64 4.44 8.91 10.52
C VAL A 64 4.10 7.62 11.24
N HIS A 65 5.00 6.64 11.12
CA HIS A 65 4.89 5.32 11.71
C HIS A 65 6.09 5.04 12.62
N LEU A 66 5.95 4.11 13.55
CA LEU A 66 7.11 3.54 14.23
C LEU A 66 7.83 2.56 13.29
N ARG A 67 9.16 2.44 13.41
CA ARG A 67 10.05 1.59 12.57
C ARG A 67 9.45 0.21 12.22
N ARG A 68 8.97 -0.49 13.25
CA ARG A 68 8.46 -1.87 13.18
C ARG A 68 6.93 -1.97 13.10
N GLU A 69 6.24 -0.85 12.99
CA GLU A 69 4.80 -0.84 12.77
C GLU A 69 4.50 -1.49 11.43
N LEU A 70 3.53 -2.40 11.39
CA LEU A 70 3.12 -3.04 10.15
C LEU A 70 2.21 -2.10 9.37
N VAL A 71 2.60 -1.78 8.16
CA VAL A 71 1.84 -0.94 7.23
C VAL A 71 1.30 -1.83 6.12
N GLU A 72 -0.01 -1.73 5.87
CA GLU A 72 -0.65 -2.48 4.79
C GLU A 72 -0.41 -1.81 3.44
N LEU A 73 0.09 -2.60 2.49
CA LEU A 73 0.35 -2.22 1.11
C LEU A 73 -0.56 -3.00 0.15
N GLY A 74 -0.70 -2.45 -1.06
CA GLY A 74 -1.46 -3.04 -2.16
C GLY A 74 -0.63 -3.07 -3.44
N VAL A 75 -0.82 -4.10 -4.26
CA VAL A 75 -0.32 -4.17 -5.64
C VAL A 75 -1.52 -4.07 -6.55
N PHE A 76 -1.60 -2.95 -7.24
CA PHE A 76 -2.57 -2.63 -8.27
C PHE A 76 -1.92 -2.73 -9.65
N ALA A 77 -2.72 -2.58 -10.70
CA ALA A 77 -2.26 -2.77 -12.08
C ALA A 77 -1.11 -1.83 -12.52
N ASP A 78 -0.94 -0.71 -11.85
CA ASP A 78 0.07 0.33 -12.12
C ASP A 78 1.04 0.56 -10.95
N THR A 79 0.99 -0.28 -9.90
CA THR A 79 1.94 -0.18 -8.78
C THR A 79 3.36 -0.37 -9.34
N GLU A 80 4.22 0.62 -9.12
CA GLU A 80 5.57 0.65 -9.71
C GLU A 80 6.50 -0.36 -9.02
N VAL A 81 6.44 -0.42 -7.69
CA VAL A 81 7.26 -1.32 -6.88
C VAL A 81 6.38 -2.31 -6.14
N ASN A 82 6.51 -3.58 -6.50
CA ASN A 82 5.85 -4.69 -5.81
C ASN A 82 6.80 -5.29 -4.75
N MET A 83 6.46 -5.11 -3.47
CA MET A 83 7.22 -5.68 -2.34
C MET A 83 6.59 -6.94 -1.73
N SER A 84 5.62 -7.55 -2.39
CA SER A 84 4.91 -8.73 -1.85
C SER A 84 5.80 -9.96 -1.64
N THR A 85 6.97 -10.00 -2.26
CA THR A 85 7.97 -11.06 -2.09
C THR A 85 9.12 -10.66 -1.16
N HIS A 86 9.03 -9.50 -0.49
CA HIS A 86 10.03 -9.07 0.48
C HIS A 86 10.08 -10.07 1.66
N PRO A 87 11.25 -10.39 2.23
CA PRO A 87 11.37 -11.37 3.32
C PRO A 87 10.54 -11.04 4.57
N GLU A 88 10.24 -9.77 4.80
CA GLU A 88 9.42 -9.29 5.92
C GLU A 88 7.94 -9.07 5.53
N ALA A 89 7.55 -9.39 4.29
CA ALA A 89 6.14 -9.32 3.88
C ALA A 89 5.32 -10.42 4.58
N THR A 90 4.18 -10.02 5.11
CA THR A 90 3.24 -10.91 5.82
C THR A 90 1.80 -10.62 5.41
N ASN A 91 0.86 -11.43 5.89
CA ASN A 91 -0.58 -11.30 5.65
C ASN A 91 -0.96 -11.19 4.15
N LEU A 92 -0.27 -11.96 3.31
CA LEU A 92 -0.49 -11.98 1.87
C LEU A 92 -1.92 -12.46 1.55
N ARG A 93 -2.73 -11.57 0.97
CA ARG A 93 -4.15 -11.80 0.68
C ARG A 93 -4.51 -11.23 -0.68
N ARG A 94 -5.23 -11.99 -1.50
CA ARG A 94 -5.68 -11.54 -2.81
C ARG A 94 -7.16 -11.15 -2.75
N TRP A 95 -7.50 -10.01 -3.33
CA TRP A 95 -8.91 -9.62 -3.48
C TRP A 95 -9.54 -10.39 -4.64
N ASN A 96 -10.70 -11.01 -4.40
CA ASN A 96 -11.39 -11.83 -5.39
C ASN A 96 -12.53 -11.08 -6.10
N GLY A 97 -12.54 -9.74 -6.02
CA GLY A 97 -13.52 -8.89 -6.69
C GLY A 97 -14.90 -8.84 -6.00
N ARG A 98 -15.07 -9.50 -4.85
CA ARG A 98 -16.27 -9.39 -4.01
C ARG A 98 -16.01 -8.53 -2.77
N ILE A 99 -16.98 -7.69 -2.42
CA ILE A 99 -16.91 -6.83 -1.24
C ILE A 99 -16.64 -7.70 0.00
N HIS A 100 -15.57 -7.40 0.73
CA HIS A 100 -15.13 -8.09 1.95
C HIS A 100 -14.80 -9.60 1.83
N CYS A 101 -14.49 -10.11 0.64
CA CYS A 101 -13.99 -11.49 0.48
C CYS A 101 -12.51 -11.47 0.06
N TRP A 102 -11.69 -12.24 0.80
CA TRP A 102 -10.25 -12.33 0.61
C TRP A 102 -9.85 -13.78 0.49
N ASP A 103 -9.00 -14.10 -0.50
CA ASP A 103 -8.39 -15.42 -0.60
C ASP A 103 -6.99 -15.34 0.03
N ALA A 104 -6.69 -16.27 0.93
CA ALA A 104 -5.34 -16.41 1.49
C ALA A 104 -4.38 -16.86 0.38
N VAL A 105 -3.20 -16.24 0.33
CA VAL A 105 -2.16 -16.64 -0.62
C VAL A 105 -1.10 -17.43 0.15
N ALA A 106 -0.72 -18.59 -0.37
CA ALA A 106 0.39 -19.36 0.20
C ALA A 106 1.68 -18.54 0.07
N ALA A 107 2.45 -18.45 1.15
CA ALA A 107 3.80 -17.90 1.09
C ALA A 107 4.64 -18.73 0.12
N PRO A 108 5.52 -18.10 -0.69
CA PRO A 108 6.43 -18.81 -1.59
C PRO A 108 7.40 -19.73 -0.84
#